data_AF-A0A8S3X6V0-F1
#
_entry.id   AF-A0A8S3X6V0-F1
#
_cell.length_a   1.000
_cell.length_b   1.000
_cell.length_c   1.000
_cell.angle_alpha   90.00
_cell.angle_beta   90.00
_cell.angle_gamma   90.00
#
_symmetry.space_group_name_H-M   'P 1'
#
loop_
_entity.id
_entity.type
_entity.pdbx_description
1 polymer ?
#
loop_
_entity_poly.entity_id
_entity_poly.type
_entity_poly.pdbx_seq_one_letter_code
_entity_poly.pdbx_strand_id
1 'polypeptide(L)'
;MLDEVQRVNKNFESNDRDPTKLLNDLVELVESVARRIILPTARIDVLTATNLESYLDPSPYMGYGFELKLTEYELLPEAERNLRHRCKQFTLKLVQEMRSRLPTNVKILRTMNMISVQETLKATKPPIIELAQEFGCQANEIERIVIQWRNIQHTDWENKCSTVEFWSEVHKYKDSADNNPFSELASLAISILS
;
A
#
# COMPACT_ATOMS: atom_id res chain seq x y z
N MET A 1 -10.13 -10.43 10.55
CA MET A 1 -9.25 -9.56 11.34
C MET A 1 -7.98 -10.31 11.74
N LEU A 2 -8.00 -11.23 12.70
CA LEU A 2 -6.77 -11.96 13.11
C LEU A 2 -6.18 -12.78 11.96
N ASP A 3 -7.01 -13.46 11.17
CA ASP A 3 -6.55 -14.22 10.00
C ASP A 3 -5.93 -13.32 8.93
N GLU A 4 -6.44 -12.10 8.75
CA GLU A 4 -5.89 -11.12 7.79
C GLU A 4 -4.51 -10.62 8.27
N VAL A 5 -4.37 -10.34 9.56
CA VAL A 5 -3.08 -9.96 10.17
C VAL A 5 -2.07 -11.10 10.03
N GLN A 6 -2.48 -12.34 10.33
CA GLN A 6 -1.60 -13.51 10.18
C GLN A 6 -1.20 -13.76 8.73
N ARG A 7 -2.12 -13.56 7.77
CA ARG A 7 -1.82 -13.68 6.35
C ARG A 7 -0.75 -12.68 5.92
N VAL A 8 -0.88 -11.42 6.31
CA VAL A 8 0.10 -10.39 5.99
C VAL A 8 1.45 -10.70 6.65
N ASN A 9 1.46 -11.09 7.94
CA ASN A 9 2.71 -11.50 8.60
C ASN A 9 3.42 -12.65 7.87
N LYS A 10 2.67 -13.68 7.44
CA LYS A 10 3.24 -14.78 6.64
C LYS A 10 3.78 -14.31 5.28
N ASN A 11 3.19 -13.26 4.69
CA ASN A 11 3.73 -12.67 3.48
C ASN A 11 5.08 -11.98 3.75
N PHE A 12 5.24 -11.29 4.89
CA PHE A 12 6.51 -10.68 5.31
C PHE A 12 7.59 -11.70 5.66
N GLU A 13 7.22 -12.91 6.10
CA GLU A 13 8.15 -14.01 6.38
C GLU A 13 8.64 -14.74 5.11
N SER A 14 8.11 -14.41 3.93
CA SER A 14 8.45 -15.08 2.68
C SER A 14 9.65 -14.42 1.99
N ASN A 15 10.62 -15.23 1.56
CA ASN A 15 11.88 -14.77 0.94
C ASN A 15 11.78 -14.31 -0.52
N ASP A 16 10.65 -14.54 -1.21
CA ASP A 16 10.52 -14.37 -2.68
C ASP A 16 9.38 -13.41 -3.08
N ARG A 17 9.02 -12.49 -2.18
CA ARG A 17 7.91 -11.57 -2.40
C ARG A 17 8.40 -10.23 -2.93
N ASP A 18 7.67 -9.70 -3.90
CA ASP A 18 7.89 -8.35 -4.42
C ASP A 18 7.76 -7.30 -3.30
N PRO A 19 8.83 -6.55 -2.99
CA PRO A 19 8.83 -5.59 -1.88
C PRO A 19 7.77 -4.49 -2.05
N THR A 20 7.40 -4.13 -3.28
CA THR A 20 6.39 -3.10 -3.51
C THR A 20 4.98 -3.59 -3.17
N LYS A 21 4.73 -4.90 -3.28
CA LYS A 21 3.44 -5.52 -2.95
C LYS A 21 3.27 -5.75 -1.46
N LEU A 22 4.33 -6.13 -0.75
CA LEU A 22 4.30 -6.36 0.71
C LEU A 22 3.83 -5.12 1.47
N LEU A 23 4.31 -3.96 1.03
CA LEU A 23 3.90 -2.69 1.59
C LEU A 23 2.42 -2.40 1.32
N ASN A 24 1.95 -2.62 0.08
CA ASN A 24 0.55 -2.41 -0.25
C ASN A 24 -0.37 -3.32 0.57
N ASP A 25 0.02 -4.60 0.76
CA ASP A 25 -0.67 -5.55 1.63
C ASP A 25 -0.79 -5.03 3.07
N LEU A 26 0.28 -4.45 3.61
CA LEU A 26 0.29 -3.87 4.96
C LEU A 26 -0.66 -2.68 5.08
N VAL A 27 -0.64 -1.82 4.06
CA VAL A 27 -1.51 -0.64 4.00
C VAL A 27 -2.99 -1.04 3.89
N GLU A 28 -3.32 -1.99 3.01
CA GLU A 28 -4.67 -2.53 2.86
C GLU A 28 -5.17 -3.19 4.15
N LEU A 29 -4.28 -3.85 4.89
CA LEU A 29 -4.60 -4.38 6.22
C LEU A 29 -4.99 -3.27 7.19
N VAL A 30 -4.19 -2.20 7.29
CA VAL A 30 -4.49 -1.09 8.19
C VAL A 30 -5.83 -0.44 7.84
N GLU A 31 -6.10 -0.22 6.55
CA GLU A 31 -7.38 0.32 6.10
C GLU A 31 -8.55 -0.63 6.41
N SER A 32 -8.40 -1.92 6.14
CA SER A 32 -9.44 -2.93 6.41
C SER A 32 -9.79 -3.03 7.89
N VAL A 33 -8.77 -3.05 8.77
CA VAL A 33 -8.98 -3.10 10.22
C VAL A 33 -9.66 -1.83 10.73
N ALA A 34 -9.23 -0.66 10.23
CA ALA A 34 -9.79 0.62 10.64
C ALA A 34 -11.24 0.83 10.18
N ARG A 35 -11.58 0.45 8.93
CA ARG A 35 -12.94 0.59 8.38
C ARG A 35 -14.00 -0.23 9.12
N ARG A 36 -13.61 -1.22 9.94
CA ARG A 36 -14.54 -1.97 10.80
C ARG A 36 -15.09 -1.16 11.98
N ILE A 37 -14.41 -0.08 12.37
CA ILE A 37 -14.78 0.75 13.53
C ILE A 37 -15.04 2.22 13.17
N ILE A 38 -14.78 2.61 11.93
CA ILE A 38 -15.00 3.95 11.39
C ILE A 38 -16.35 3.99 10.66
N LEU A 39 -17.02 5.14 10.69
CA LEU A 39 -18.24 5.37 9.92
C LEU A 39 -18.03 5.09 8.42
N PRO A 40 -18.87 4.28 7.77
CA PRO A 40 -18.74 3.98 6.34
C PRO A 40 -18.79 5.22 5.43
N THR A 41 -19.41 6.30 5.92
CA THR A 41 -19.54 7.58 5.21
C THR A 41 -18.34 8.50 5.38
N ALA A 42 -17.41 8.20 6.31
CA ALA A 42 -16.24 9.01 6.55
C ALA A 42 -15.24 8.88 5.40
N ARG A 43 -14.99 9.98 4.68
CA ARG A 43 -13.94 10.06 3.65
C ARG A 43 -12.63 10.53 4.27
N ILE A 44 -11.99 9.63 5.02
CA ILE A 44 -10.69 9.89 5.66
C ILE A 44 -9.62 8.94 5.14
N ASP A 45 -8.40 9.46 5.02
CA ASP A 45 -7.22 8.63 4.85
C ASP A 45 -6.75 8.14 6.22
N VAL A 46 -6.99 6.86 6.49
CA VAL A 46 -6.70 6.20 7.78
C VAL A 46 -5.24 6.34 8.17
N LEU A 47 -4.33 6.39 7.20
CA LEU A 47 -2.89 6.45 7.47
C LEU A 47 -2.46 7.82 7.96
N THR A 48 -3.09 8.89 7.47
CA THR A 48 -2.66 10.28 7.68
C THR A 48 -3.57 11.07 8.62
N ALA A 49 -4.77 10.57 8.91
CA ALA A 49 -5.72 11.23 9.79
C ALA A 49 -5.13 11.47 11.20
N THR A 50 -5.11 12.73 11.62
CA THR A 50 -4.61 13.14 12.94
C THR A 50 -5.48 12.61 14.08
N ASN A 51 -6.80 12.53 13.85
CA ASN A 51 -7.75 12.05 14.85
C ASN A 51 -8.73 11.03 14.25
N LEU A 52 -8.40 9.74 14.40
CA LEU A 52 -9.29 8.63 14.01
C LEU A 52 -10.53 8.54 14.91
N GLU A 53 -10.43 8.98 16.16
CA GLU A 53 -11.47 8.79 17.18
C GLU A 53 -12.73 9.59 16.85
N SER A 54 -12.57 10.74 16.21
CA SER A 54 -13.67 11.60 15.75
C SER A 54 -14.57 10.96 14.69
N TYR A 55 -14.09 9.90 14.02
CA TYR A 55 -14.82 9.22 12.93
C TYR A 55 -15.32 7.84 13.32
N LEU A 56 -15.20 7.47 14.59
CA LEU A 56 -15.61 6.15 15.05
C LEU A 56 -17.12 5.98 14.99
N ASP A 57 -17.56 4.86 14.43
CA ASP A 57 -18.96 4.45 14.44
C ASP A 57 -19.42 4.23 15.89
N PRO A 58 -20.47 4.91 16.39
CA PRO A 58 -21.01 4.69 17.72
C PRO A 58 -21.41 3.23 17.98
N SER A 59 -21.89 2.52 16.95
CA SER A 59 -22.33 1.12 17.04
C SER A 59 -21.88 0.32 15.82
N PRO A 60 -20.57 0.01 15.72
CA PRO A 60 -20.03 -0.70 14.57
C PRO A 60 -20.54 -2.14 14.53
N TYR A 61 -20.83 -2.62 13.31
CA TYR A 61 -21.07 -4.04 13.08
C TYR A 61 -19.75 -4.83 13.20
N MET A 62 -19.69 -5.74 14.17
CA MET A 62 -18.46 -6.49 14.49
C MET A 62 -18.32 -7.81 13.72
N GLY A 63 -19.29 -8.13 12.85
CA GLY A 63 -19.30 -9.35 12.04
C GLY A 63 -20.33 -10.38 12.52
N TYR A 64 -20.78 -11.21 11.59
CA TYR A 64 -21.90 -12.13 11.80
C TYR A 64 -21.71 -13.07 13.00
N GLY A 65 -20.54 -13.68 13.12
CA GLY A 65 -20.25 -14.61 14.23
C GLY A 65 -20.22 -13.94 15.61
N PHE A 66 -19.92 -12.64 15.67
CA PHE A 66 -20.00 -11.88 16.92
C PHE A 66 -21.45 -11.60 17.30
N GLU A 67 -22.26 -11.11 16.35
CA GLU A 67 -23.68 -10.82 16.57
C GLU A 67 -24.49 -12.09 16.90
N LEU A 68 -24.18 -13.21 16.25
CA LEU A 68 -24.80 -14.50 16.53
C LEU A 68 -24.53 -14.93 17.98
N LYS A 69 -23.25 -14.88 18.41
CA LYS A 69 -22.88 -15.22 19.79
C LYS A 69 -23.55 -14.30 20.81
N LEU A 70 -23.62 -13.00 20.55
CA LEU A 70 -24.32 -12.09 21.46
C LEU A 70 -25.79 -12.47 21.66
N THR A 71 -26.44 -12.94 20.59
CA THR A 71 -27.82 -13.43 20.64
C THR A 71 -27.91 -14.75 21.40
N GLU A 72 -26.99 -15.68 21.18
CA GLU A 72 -26.93 -16.98 21.87
C GLU A 72 -26.68 -16.86 23.38
N TYR A 73 -25.87 -15.90 23.81
CA TYR A 73 -25.52 -15.72 25.23
C TYR A 73 -26.52 -14.88 26.04
N GLU A 74 -27.55 -14.32 25.39
CA GLU A 74 -28.59 -13.47 26.02
C GLU A 74 -28.03 -12.50 27.08
N LEU A 75 -26.94 -11.80 26.72
CA LEU A 75 -26.23 -10.95 27.67
C LEU A 75 -27.12 -9.80 28.15
N LEU A 76 -26.94 -9.41 29.41
CA LEU A 76 -27.51 -8.17 29.92
C LEU A 76 -27.03 -6.99 29.05
N PRO A 77 -27.90 -5.99 28.76
CA PRO A 77 -27.55 -4.88 27.88
C PRO A 77 -26.28 -4.11 28.28
N GLU A 78 -25.97 -4.06 29.57
CA GLU A 78 -24.74 -3.46 30.08
C GLU A 78 -23.49 -4.31 29.79
N ALA A 79 -23.59 -5.64 29.92
CA ALA A 79 -22.51 -6.56 29.61
C ALA A 79 -22.21 -6.56 28.11
N GLU A 80 -23.24 -6.55 27.26
CA GLU A 80 -23.08 -6.41 25.82
C GLU A 80 -22.38 -5.10 25.46
N ARG A 81 -22.85 -3.96 26.03
CA ARG A 81 -22.25 -2.64 25.78
C ARG A 81 -20.77 -2.62 26.17
N ASN A 82 -20.42 -3.17 27.33
CA ASN A 82 -19.04 -3.26 27.79
C ASN A 82 -18.19 -4.13 26.88
N LEU A 83 -18.73 -5.26 26.40
CA LEU A 83 -18.02 -6.14 25.46
C LEU A 83 -17.77 -5.44 24.12
N ARG A 84 -18.79 -4.83 23.53
CA ARG A 84 -18.65 -4.05 22.28
C ARG A 84 -17.65 -2.91 22.44
N HIS A 85 -17.70 -2.19 23.57
CA HIS A 85 -16.75 -1.13 23.87
C HIS A 85 -15.31 -1.66 23.91
N ARG A 86 -15.06 -2.78 24.60
CA ARG A 86 -13.73 -3.40 24.67
C ARG A 86 -13.22 -3.86 23.30
N CYS A 87 -14.07 -4.47 22.48
CA CYS A 87 -13.70 -4.89 21.11
C CYS A 87 -13.37 -3.69 20.22
N LYS A 88 -14.16 -2.61 20.32
CA LYS A 88 -13.90 -1.35 19.62
C LYS A 88 -12.57 -0.73 20.06
N GLN A 89 -12.33 -0.65 21.36
CA GLN A 89 -11.08 -0.11 21.92
C GLN A 89 -9.85 -0.95 21.53
N PHE A 90 -9.98 -2.27 21.54
CA PHE A 90 -8.92 -3.16 21.07
C PHE A 90 -8.58 -2.89 19.60
N THR A 91 -9.60 -2.79 18.74
CA THR A 91 -9.42 -2.54 17.31
C THR A 91 -8.79 -1.17 17.06
N LEU A 92 -9.22 -0.15 17.81
CA LEU A 92 -8.63 1.20 17.74
C LEU A 92 -7.14 1.18 18.11
N LYS A 93 -6.79 0.56 19.25
CA LYS A 93 -5.40 0.40 19.66
C LYS A 93 -4.58 -0.37 18.64
N LEU A 94 -5.12 -1.44 18.07
CA LEU A 94 -4.45 -2.21 17.03
C LEU A 94 -4.12 -1.35 15.81
N VAL A 95 -5.06 -0.52 15.34
CA VAL A 95 -4.83 0.41 14.23
C VAL A 95 -3.76 1.44 14.58
N GLN A 96 -3.81 2.02 15.79
CA GLN A 96 -2.79 2.98 16.25
C GLN A 96 -1.39 2.36 16.31
N GLU A 97 -1.29 1.14 16.82
CA GLU A 97 -0.06 0.36 16.89
C GLU A 97 0.47 -0.01 15.50
N MET A 98 -0.39 -0.36 14.54
CA MET A 98 0.04 -0.59 13.17
C MET A 98 0.54 0.71 12.52
N ARG A 99 -0.16 1.84 12.75
CA ARG A 99 0.24 3.16 12.24
C ARG A 99 1.56 3.63 12.81
N SER A 100 1.83 3.42 14.10
CA SER A 100 3.08 3.85 14.74
C SER A 100 4.31 3.12 14.23
N ARG A 101 4.13 1.91 13.68
CA ARG A 101 5.19 1.11 13.04
C ARG A 101 5.38 1.44 11.56
N LEU A 102 4.46 2.18 10.95
CA LEU A 102 4.63 2.68 9.59
C LEU A 102 5.52 3.92 9.61
N PRO A 103 6.49 4.02 8.70
CA PRO A 103 7.34 5.20 8.64
C PRO A 103 6.56 6.39 8.09
N THR A 104 6.99 7.60 8.45
CA THR A 104 6.30 8.87 8.13
C THR A 104 6.10 9.08 6.63
N ASN A 105 6.97 8.48 5.81
CA ASN A 105 6.94 8.51 4.35
C ASN A 105 6.02 7.44 3.72
N VAL A 106 5.02 6.92 4.44
CA VAL A 106 4.10 5.87 3.92
C VAL A 106 3.42 6.24 2.58
N LYS A 107 3.25 7.54 2.30
CA LYS A 107 2.75 8.03 0.99
C LYS A 107 3.75 7.78 -0.14
N ILE A 108 5.02 8.06 0.10
CA ILE A 108 6.11 7.79 -0.85
C ILE A 108 6.26 6.28 -1.03
N LEU A 109 6.14 5.53 0.07
CA LEU A 109 6.14 4.08 0.02
C LEU A 109 5.00 3.57 -0.89
N ARG A 110 3.77 4.11 -0.79
CA ARG A 110 2.67 3.76 -1.71
C ARG A 110 3.02 4.03 -3.18
N THR A 111 3.70 5.14 -3.46
CA THR A 111 4.11 5.48 -4.84
C THR A 111 5.21 4.56 -5.35
N MET A 112 5.96 3.86 -4.49
CA MET A 112 6.87 2.78 -4.91
C MET A 112 6.13 1.61 -5.59
N ASN A 113 4.85 1.38 -5.31
CA ASN A 113 4.08 0.37 -6.06
C ASN A 113 3.94 0.71 -7.55
N MET A 114 4.06 2.00 -7.92
CA MET A 114 4.03 2.42 -9.32
C MET A 114 5.15 1.78 -10.12
N ILE A 115 6.32 1.59 -9.53
CA ILE A 115 7.46 0.97 -10.22
C ILE A 115 7.38 -0.56 -10.21
N SER A 116 6.34 -1.19 -9.67
CA SER A 116 6.18 -2.64 -9.87
C SER A 116 6.07 -2.95 -11.36
N VAL A 117 6.59 -4.10 -11.80
CA VAL A 117 6.54 -4.48 -13.23
C VAL A 117 5.11 -4.49 -13.78
N GLN A 118 4.15 -4.91 -12.94
CA GLN A 118 2.74 -4.99 -13.30
C GLN A 118 2.10 -3.61 -13.48
N GLU A 119 2.41 -2.64 -12.62
CA GLU A 119 1.91 -1.27 -12.77
C GLU A 119 2.63 -0.52 -13.89
N THR A 120 3.93 -0.77 -14.07
CA THR A 120 4.75 -0.13 -15.09
C THR A 120 4.31 -0.49 -16.51
N LEU A 121 3.90 -1.74 -16.74
CA LEU A 121 3.50 -2.20 -18.08
C LEU A 121 2.02 -1.94 -18.43
N LYS A 122 1.26 -1.24 -17.57
CA LYS A 122 -0.14 -0.87 -17.87
C LYS A 122 -0.23 0.24 -18.93
N ALA A 123 -1.23 0.07 -19.82
CA ALA A 123 -1.63 1.07 -20.81
C ALA A 123 -2.02 2.42 -20.20
N THR A 124 -2.74 2.38 -19.07
CA THR A 124 -3.14 3.55 -18.31
C THR A 124 -2.50 3.46 -16.94
N LYS A 125 -1.59 4.38 -16.65
CA LYS A 125 -0.84 4.43 -15.39
C LYS A 125 -0.70 5.86 -14.89
N PRO A 126 -0.66 6.06 -13.57
CA PRO A 126 -0.56 7.38 -12.97
C PRO A 126 0.74 8.10 -13.37
N PRO A 127 0.75 9.45 -13.32
CA PRO A 127 1.93 10.25 -13.60
C PRO A 127 3.02 10.02 -12.54
N ILE A 128 4.25 9.76 -12.97
CA ILE A 128 5.40 9.50 -12.09
C ILE A 128 6.03 10.77 -11.49
N ILE A 129 5.47 11.96 -11.79
CA ILE A 129 6.04 13.26 -11.44
C ILE A 129 6.22 13.41 -9.94
N GLU A 130 5.18 13.13 -9.15
CA GLU A 130 5.23 13.26 -7.68
C GLU A 130 6.33 12.36 -7.09
N LEU A 131 6.44 11.11 -7.58
CA LEU A 131 7.48 10.18 -7.14
C LEU A 131 8.88 10.73 -7.45
N ALA A 132 9.10 11.23 -8.66
CA ALA A 132 10.40 11.79 -9.04
C ALA A 132 10.76 13.05 -8.23
N GLN A 133 9.78 13.90 -7.90
CA GLN A 133 9.97 15.08 -7.06
C GLN A 133 10.37 14.71 -5.63
N GLU A 134 9.70 13.73 -5.03
CA GLU A 134 10.01 13.25 -3.66
C GLU A 134 11.41 12.61 -3.57
N PHE A 135 11.91 12.05 -4.68
CA PHE A 135 13.28 11.52 -4.78
C PHE A 135 14.32 12.57 -5.20
N GLY A 136 13.93 13.84 -5.30
CA GLY A 136 14.86 14.96 -5.52
C GLY A 136 15.31 15.17 -6.97
N CYS A 137 14.62 14.57 -7.95
CA CYS A 137 14.92 14.79 -9.37
C CYS A 137 14.70 16.25 -9.77
N GLN A 138 15.56 16.76 -10.65
CA GLN A 138 15.45 18.13 -11.17
C GLN A 138 14.39 18.22 -12.28
N ALA A 139 13.87 19.43 -12.57
CA ALA A 139 12.78 19.61 -13.53
C ALA A 139 13.08 19.03 -14.93
N ASN A 140 14.30 19.21 -15.43
CA ASN A 140 14.75 18.66 -16.72
C ASN A 140 14.82 17.12 -16.70
N GLU A 141 15.20 16.52 -15.58
CA GLU A 141 15.25 15.08 -15.39
C GLU A 141 13.84 14.50 -15.32
N ILE A 142 12.93 15.15 -14.59
CA ILE A 142 11.52 14.77 -14.50
C ILE A 142 10.86 14.75 -15.89
N GLU A 143 11.10 15.75 -16.73
CA GLU A 143 10.58 15.77 -18.10
C GLU A 143 11.02 14.53 -18.91
N ARG A 144 12.30 14.16 -18.81
CA ARG A 144 12.84 12.97 -19.48
C ARG A 144 12.21 11.69 -18.91
N ILE A 145 12.12 11.58 -17.59
CA ILE A 145 11.48 10.45 -16.90
C ILE A 145 10.02 10.30 -17.34
N VAL A 146 9.26 11.39 -17.49
CA VAL A 146 7.85 11.33 -17.93
C VAL A 146 7.72 10.77 -19.34
N ILE A 147 8.61 11.17 -20.26
CA ILE A 147 8.64 10.65 -21.63
C ILE A 147 8.98 9.15 -21.62
N GLN A 148 10.02 8.77 -20.87
CA GLN A 148 10.45 7.38 -20.71
C GLN A 148 9.36 6.51 -20.11
N TRP A 149 8.68 7.02 -19.09
CA TRP A 149 7.60 6.35 -18.40
C TRP A 149 6.46 6.00 -19.35
N ARG A 150 6.09 6.90 -20.27
CA ARG A 150 5.05 6.61 -21.25
C ARG A 150 5.48 5.56 -22.28
N ASN A 151 6.75 5.59 -22.66
CA ASN A 151 7.27 4.78 -23.76
C ASN A 151 7.69 3.37 -23.36
N ILE A 152 8.02 3.14 -22.08
CA ILE A 152 8.56 1.85 -21.60
C ILE A 152 7.67 0.65 -21.94
N GLN A 153 6.35 0.83 -22.03
CA GLN A 153 5.41 -0.25 -22.35
C GLN A 153 5.46 -0.71 -23.82
N HIS A 154 6.07 0.07 -24.71
CA HIS A 154 6.14 -0.24 -26.14
C HIS A 154 7.32 -1.15 -26.50
N THR A 155 8.23 -1.35 -25.55
CA THR A 155 9.32 -2.33 -25.66
C THR A 155 8.84 -3.67 -25.13
N ASP A 156 9.21 -4.76 -25.81
CA ASP A 156 8.91 -6.10 -25.32
C ASP A 156 10.02 -6.56 -24.37
N TRP A 157 9.68 -6.67 -23.08
CA TRP A 157 10.61 -7.01 -22.01
C TRP A 157 10.56 -8.51 -21.70
N GLU A 158 11.69 -9.12 -21.34
CA GLU A 158 11.73 -10.53 -20.97
C GLU A 158 11.21 -10.75 -19.54
N ASN A 159 11.63 -9.90 -18.60
CA ASN A 159 11.32 -10.06 -17.19
C ASN A 159 9.99 -9.35 -16.84
N LYS A 160 8.87 -10.07 -16.96
CA LYS A 160 7.53 -9.53 -16.62
C LYS A 160 7.02 -9.93 -15.24
N CYS A 161 7.74 -10.79 -14.53
CA CYS A 161 7.29 -11.39 -13.27
C CYS A 161 8.06 -10.91 -12.04
N SER A 162 9.27 -10.38 -12.20
CA SER A 162 10.11 -9.89 -11.11
C SER A 162 10.43 -8.42 -11.31
N THR A 163 10.00 -7.57 -10.37
CA THR A 163 10.23 -6.12 -10.42
C THR A 163 11.73 -5.78 -10.41
N VAL A 164 12.54 -6.51 -9.61
CA VAL A 164 13.98 -6.27 -9.53
C VAL A 164 14.70 -6.67 -10.81
N GLU A 165 14.37 -7.83 -11.38
CA GLU A 165 14.96 -8.31 -12.64
C GLU A 165 14.52 -7.42 -13.81
N PHE A 166 13.25 -7.01 -13.83
CA PHE A 166 12.72 -6.05 -14.81
C PHE A 166 13.52 -4.75 -14.83
N TRP A 167 13.70 -4.08 -13.69
CA TRP A 167 14.45 -2.81 -13.67
C TRP A 167 15.94 -2.99 -13.94
N SER A 168 16.49 -4.15 -13.59
CA SER A 168 17.86 -4.52 -13.97
C SER A 168 18.00 -4.69 -15.50
N GLU A 169 16.99 -5.28 -16.16
CA GLU A 169 16.91 -5.39 -17.63
C GLU A 169 16.77 -4.00 -18.27
N VAL A 170 15.83 -3.18 -17.81
CA VAL A 170 15.61 -1.82 -18.32
C VAL A 170 16.86 -0.95 -18.17
N HIS A 171 17.61 -1.11 -17.08
CA HIS A 171 18.86 -0.38 -16.87
C HIS A 171 19.98 -0.80 -17.84
N LYS A 172 20.03 -2.09 -18.20
CA LYS A 172 21.00 -2.65 -19.16
C LYS A 172 20.57 -2.53 -20.62
N TYR A 173 19.30 -2.18 -20.86
CA TYR A 173 18.74 -2.09 -22.19
C TYR A 173 19.49 -1.08 -23.06
N LYS A 174 19.72 -1.45 -24.31
CA LYS A 174 20.33 -0.59 -25.32
C LYS A 174 19.51 -0.62 -26.60
N ASP A 175 19.31 0.55 -27.20
CA ASP A 175 18.68 0.69 -28.50
C ASP A 175 19.67 0.36 -29.63
N SER A 176 19.19 0.48 -30.88
CA SER A 176 20.01 0.26 -32.07
C SER A 176 21.18 1.24 -32.23
N ALA A 177 21.21 2.33 -31.47
CA ALA A 177 22.29 3.30 -31.40
C ALA A 177 23.21 3.11 -30.18
N ASP A 178 23.09 1.96 -29.49
CA ASP A 178 23.85 1.61 -28.27
C ASP A 178 23.56 2.53 -27.07
N ASN A 179 22.47 3.30 -27.10
CA ASN A 179 22.04 4.18 -26.01
C ASN A 179 20.92 3.54 -25.19
N ASN A 180 20.82 3.88 -23.89
CA ASN A 180 19.65 3.50 -23.09
C ASN A 180 18.61 4.63 -23.10
N PRO A 181 17.51 4.50 -23.87
CA PRO A 181 16.46 5.51 -23.90
C PRO A 181 15.71 5.66 -22.58
N PHE A 182 15.83 4.71 -21.65
CA PHE A 182 15.15 4.67 -20.34
C PHE A 182 16.10 4.90 -19.15
N SER A 183 17.30 5.43 -19.38
CA SER A 183 18.37 5.50 -18.38
C SER A 183 17.99 6.27 -17.11
N GLU A 184 17.35 7.44 -17.22
CA GLU A 184 16.92 8.23 -16.05
C GLU A 184 15.83 7.51 -15.26
N LEU A 185 14.82 6.96 -15.95
CA LEU A 185 13.74 6.21 -15.32
C LEU A 185 14.26 4.95 -14.62
N ALA A 186 15.17 4.21 -15.26
CA ALA A 186 15.78 3.02 -14.68
C ALA A 186 16.62 3.37 -13.45
N SER A 187 17.35 4.48 -13.49
CA SER A 187 18.15 4.96 -12.36
C SER A 187 17.27 5.35 -11.17
N LEU A 188 16.15 6.03 -11.42
CA LEU A 188 15.15 6.33 -10.40
C LEU A 188 14.56 5.04 -9.82
N ALA A 189 14.17 4.08 -10.65
CA ALA A 189 13.59 2.82 -10.15
C ALA A 189 14.59 2.00 -9.34
N ILE A 190 15.86 1.94 -9.76
CA ILE A 190 16.92 1.27 -9.01
C ILE A 190 17.19 1.97 -7.68
N SER A 191 17.21 3.31 -7.64
CA SER A 191 17.42 4.05 -6.39
C SER A 191 16.29 3.86 -5.39
N ILE A 192 15.07 3.59 -5.88
CA ILE A 192 13.91 3.23 -5.05
C ILE A 192 14.02 1.79 -4.51
N LEU A 193 14.54 0.86 -5.32
CA LEU A 193 14.60 -0.58 -4.99
C LEU A 193 15.87 -1.00 -4.22
N SER A 194 16.88 -0.12 -4.14
CA SER A 194 18.15 -0.34 -3.43
C SER A 194 18.06 0.06 -1.97
#